data_AF-A0A1S0YLF9-F1
#
_entry.id   AF-A0A1S0YLF9-F1
#
_cell.length_a   1.000
_cell.length_b   1.000
_cell.length_c   1.000
_cell.angle_alpha   90.00
_cell.angle_beta   90.00
_cell.angle_gamma   90.00
#
_symmetry.space_group_name_H-M   'P 1'
#
loop_
_entity.id
_entity.type
_entity.pdbx_description
1 polymer ?
#
loop_
_entity_poly.entity_id
_entity_poly.type
_entity_poly.pdbx_seq_one_letter_code
_entity_poly.pdbx_strand_id
1 'polypeptide(L)'
;MGNGGLYIFALCIFAVWSAALCASDMRWRRLPNPLTVPPALACLLVCITAPVLAWGLVWPALYFVAGKGIGGGDVKLAVTLGVVLMALGGLGAVLVAVALSGAATVVLGLALRLPRLAHGPQMLGAAWAVGTFVGLNGSV
;
A
#
# COMPACT_ATOMS: atom_id res chain seq x y z
N MET A 1 17.53 24.54 8.24
CA MET A 1 16.24 24.62 7.52
C MET A 1 15.66 23.21 7.54
N GLY A 2 14.59 23.01 8.31
CA GLY A 2 14.24 21.69 8.85
C GLY A 2 13.68 20.71 7.83
N ASN A 3 13.98 19.43 8.04
CA ASN A 3 13.46 18.29 7.30
C ASN A 3 11.91 18.25 7.24
N GLY A 4 11.21 19.01 8.11
CA GLY A 4 9.76 19.19 8.12
C GLY A 4 9.15 19.55 6.77
N GLY A 5 9.77 20.45 6.01
CA GLY A 5 9.27 20.84 4.68
C GLY A 5 9.31 19.69 3.67
N LEU A 6 10.37 18.86 3.73
CA LEU A 6 10.53 17.66 2.90
C LEU A 6 9.49 16.59 3.25
N TYR A 7 9.19 16.38 4.54
CA TYR A 7 8.16 15.43 4.97
C TYR A 7 6.76 15.86 4.53
N ILE A 8 6.40 17.13 4.68
CA ILE A 8 5.11 17.67 4.22
C ILE A 8 4.98 17.51 2.71
N PHE A 9 6.03 17.85 1.96
CA PHE A 9 6.03 17.69 0.50
C PHE A 9 5.86 16.23 0.08
N ALA A 10 6.56 15.30 0.72
CA ALA A 10 6.42 13.86 0.46
C ALA A 10 5.00 13.36 0.78
N LEU A 11 4.39 13.80 1.89
CA LEU A 11 3.01 13.47 2.24
C LEU A 11 2.01 14.00 1.21
N CYS A 12 2.18 15.24 0.75
CA CYS A 12 1.34 15.82 -0.29
C CYS A 12 1.44 15.03 -1.61
N ILE A 13 2.65 14.67 -2.03
CA ILE A 13 2.85 13.83 -3.22
C ILE A 13 2.17 12.47 -3.04
N PHE A 14 2.36 11.82 -1.89
CA PHE A 14 1.77 10.52 -1.61
C PHE A 14 0.23 10.59 -1.59
N ALA A 15 -0.34 11.69 -1.08
CA ALA A 15 -1.78 11.93 -1.08
C ALA A 15 -2.34 12.13 -2.50
N VAL A 16 -1.67 12.95 -3.32
CA VAL A 16 -2.07 13.16 -4.72
C VAL A 16 -1.97 11.85 -5.52
N TRP A 17 -0.91 11.09 -5.33
CA TRP A 17 -0.73 9.78 -5.96
C TRP A 17 -1.81 8.78 -5.52
N SER A 18 -2.09 8.72 -4.21
CA SER A 18 -3.16 7.88 -3.65
C SER A 18 -4.53 8.26 -4.23
N ALA A 19 -4.85 9.55 -4.31
CA ALA A 19 -6.10 10.04 -4.89
C ALA A 19 -6.24 9.69 -6.37
N ALA A 20 -5.16 9.83 -7.15
CA ALA A 20 -5.14 9.46 -8.56
C ALA A 20 -5.38 7.95 -8.77
N LEU A 21 -4.79 7.11 -7.93
CA LEU A 21 -5.01 5.65 -7.94
C LEU A 21 -6.44 5.29 -7.54
N CYS A 22 -6.96 5.87 -6.46
CA CYS A 22 -8.35 5.66 -6.03
C CYS A 22 -9.35 6.07 -7.11
N ALA A 23 -9.18 7.24 -7.73
CA ALA A 23 -10.05 7.72 -8.79
C ALA A 23 -10.01 6.80 -10.02
N SER A 24 -8.81 6.32 -10.38
CA SER A 24 -8.64 5.37 -11.50
C SER A 24 -9.28 4.02 -11.19
N ASP A 25 -9.10 3.51 -9.97
CA ASP A 25 -9.66 2.23 -9.55
C ASP A 25 -11.18 2.28 -9.46
N MET A 26 -11.76 3.37 -8.97
CA MET A 26 -13.21 3.57 -8.97
C MET A 26 -13.80 3.68 -10.38
N ARG A 27 -13.11 4.38 -11.29
CA ARG A 27 -13.61 4.66 -12.64
C ARG A 27 -13.45 3.50 -13.61
N TRP A 28 -12.34 2.77 -13.52
CA TRP A 28 -11.96 1.75 -14.50
C TRP A 28 -11.78 0.35 -13.90
N ARG A 29 -11.88 0.21 -12.57
CA ARG A 29 -11.60 -1.03 -11.82
C ARG A 29 -10.27 -1.67 -12.19
N ARG A 30 -9.30 -0.81 -12.54
CA ARG A 30 -7.96 -1.17 -12.99
C ARG A 30 -7.00 -0.11 -12.53
N LEU A 31 -5.94 -0.54 -11.85
CA LEU A 31 -4.85 0.37 -11.52
C LEU A 31 -3.96 0.63 -12.75
N PRO A 32 -3.65 1.90 -13.05
CA PRO A 32 -2.80 2.26 -14.17
C PRO A 32 -1.36 1.79 -13.94
N ASN A 33 -0.83 1.02 -14.91
CA ASN A 33 0.56 0.55 -14.89
C ASN A 33 1.59 1.69 -14.76
N PRO A 34 1.45 2.85 -15.43
CA PRO A 34 2.42 3.94 -15.30
C PRO A 34 2.55 4.50 -13.87
N LEU A 35 1.50 4.39 -13.05
CA LEU A 35 1.52 4.88 -11.67
C LEU A 35 1.91 3.82 -10.64
N THR A 36 1.86 2.53 -11.01
CA THR A 36 2.10 1.40 -10.10
C THR A 36 3.41 0.66 -10.38
N VAL A 37 3.85 0.59 -11.65
CA VAL A 37 5.07 -0.11 -12.04
C VAL A 37 6.34 0.63 -11.60
N PRO A 38 6.50 1.95 -11.85
CA PRO A 38 7.73 2.64 -11.44
C PRO A 38 7.99 2.61 -9.93
N PRO A 39 6.98 2.86 -9.06
CA PRO A 39 7.18 2.74 -7.61
C PRO A 39 7.51 1.32 -7.15
N ALA A 40 6.82 0.31 -7.72
CA ALA A 40 7.09 -1.08 -7.39
C ALA A 40 8.53 -1.49 -7.77
N LEU A 41 8.99 -1.08 -8.96
CA LEU A 41 10.36 -1.35 -9.40
C LEU A 41 11.39 -0.64 -8.53
N ALA A 42 11.15 0.63 -8.19
CA ALA A 42 12.01 1.37 -7.28
C ALA A 42 12.12 0.68 -5.91
N CYS A 43 11.01 0.24 -5.32
CA CYS A 43 11.00 -0.50 -4.06
C CYS A 43 11.76 -1.84 -4.16
N LEU A 44 11.62 -2.58 -5.27
CA LEU A 44 12.38 -3.81 -5.49
C LEU A 44 13.90 -3.54 -5.59
N LEU A 45 14.30 -2.48 -6.30
CA LEU A 45 15.70 -2.07 -6.36
C LEU A 45 16.24 -1.69 -4.98
N VAL A 46 15.44 -0.99 -4.16
CA VAL A 46 15.79 -0.67 -2.78
C VAL A 46 15.99 -1.94 -1.96
N CYS A 47 15.15 -2.97 -2.12
CA CYS A 47 15.34 -4.26 -1.44
C CYS A 47 16.68 -4.94 -1.78
N ILE A 48 17.23 -4.73 -2.98
CA ILE A 48 18.56 -5.26 -3.33
C ILE A 48 19.64 -4.59 -2.48
N THR A 49 19.53 -3.28 -2.26
CA THR A 49 20.49 -2.51 -1.44
C THR A 49 20.26 -2.66 0.07
N ALA A 50 19.02 -2.92 0.49
CA ALA A 50 18.60 -3.05 1.88
C ALA A 50 17.72 -4.31 2.03
N PRO A 51 18.32 -5.51 2.16
CA PRO A 51 17.61 -6.79 2.15
C PRO A 51 16.55 -6.91 3.25
N VAL A 52 16.74 -6.23 4.38
CA VAL A 52 15.76 -6.19 5.47
C VAL A 52 14.39 -5.68 5.00
N LEU A 53 14.35 -4.78 4.01
CA LEU A 53 13.11 -4.23 3.48
C LEU A 53 12.33 -5.25 2.62
N ALA A 54 12.95 -6.34 2.20
CA ALA A 54 12.30 -7.41 1.45
C ALA A 54 11.20 -8.11 2.28
N TRP A 55 11.22 -8.01 3.61
CA TRP A 55 10.12 -8.45 4.47
C TRP A 55 8.80 -7.70 4.17
N GLY A 56 8.86 -6.51 3.56
CA GLY A 56 7.68 -5.83 3.02
C GLY A 56 6.98 -6.59 1.88
N LEU A 57 7.70 -7.50 1.19
CA LEU A 57 7.16 -8.32 0.10
C LEU A 57 6.26 -9.46 0.59
N VAL A 58 6.11 -9.64 1.90
CA VAL A 58 5.13 -10.58 2.48
C VAL A 58 3.71 -10.25 1.99
N TRP A 59 3.37 -8.96 1.86
CA TRP A 59 2.04 -8.55 1.39
C TRP A 59 1.73 -9.05 -0.05
N PRO A 60 2.53 -8.72 -1.08
CA PRO A 60 2.30 -9.27 -2.42
C PRO A 60 2.43 -10.79 -2.47
N ALA A 61 3.30 -11.40 -1.66
CA ALA A 61 3.41 -12.86 -1.58
C ALA A 61 2.10 -13.51 -1.10
N LEU A 62 1.45 -12.94 -0.09
CA LEU A 62 0.14 -13.42 0.38
C LEU A 62 -0.94 -13.34 -0.70
N TYR A 63 -0.88 -12.34 -1.59
CA TYR A 63 -1.80 -12.25 -2.73
C TYR A 63 -1.59 -13.36 -3.76
N PHE A 64 -0.36 -13.84 -3.95
CA PHE A 64 -0.11 -15.02 -4.79
C PHE A 64 -0.65 -16.30 -4.16
N VAL A 65 -0.61 -16.43 -2.83
CA VAL A 65 -1.13 -17.59 -2.09
C VAL A 65 -2.66 -17.59 -2.01
N ALA A 66 -3.27 -16.43 -1.82
CA ALA A 66 -4.72 -16.27 -1.65
C ALA A 66 -5.54 -16.58 -2.92
N GLY A 67 -4.91 -16.64 -4.09
CA GLY A 67 -5.51 -17.19 -5.31
C GLY A 67 -6.34 -16.21 -6.16
N LYS A 68 -7.03 -16.78 -7.16
CA LYS A 68 -7.65 -16.08 -8.30
C LYS A 68 -8.74 -15.09 -7.87
N GLY A 69 -8.52 -13.81 -8.12
CA GLY A 69 -9.48 -12.74 -7.83
C GLY A 69 -8.81 -11.38 -7.61
N ILE A 70 -7.51 -11.40 -7.29
CA ILE A 70 -6.69 -10.21 -7.05
C ILE A 70 -6.07 -9.73 -8.38
N GLY A 71 -6.19 -8.44 -8.68
CA GLY A 71 -5.68 -7.85 -9.91
C GLY A 71 -4.16 -7.72 -9.90
N GLY A 72 -3.52 -7.87 -11.07
CA GLY A 72 -2.07 -7.62 -11.19
C GLY A 72 -1.66 -6.19 -10.81
N GLY A 73 -2.60 -5.24 -10.83
CA GLY A 73 -2.39 -3.88 -10.31
C GLY A 73 -2.26 -3.85 -8.78
N ASP A 74 -3.09 -4.61 -8.07
CA ASP A 74 -3.09 -4.70 -6.61
C ASP A 74 -1.79 -5.31 -6.08
N VAL A 75 -1.26 -6.32 -6.78
CA VAL A 75 0.04 -6.93 -6.43
C VAL A 75 1.18 -5.91 -6.55
N LYS A 76 1.20 -5.09 -7.60
CA LYS A 76 2.22 -4.04 -7.77
C LYS A 76 2.11 -2.96 -6.70
N LEU A 77 0.88 -2.60 -6.34
CA LEU A 77 0.62 -1.68 -5.25
C LEU A 77 1.09 -2.26 -3.91
N ALA A 78 0.83 -3.54 -3.64
CA ALA A 78 1.25 -4.24 -2.44
C ALA A 78 2.78 -4.24 -2.26
N VAL A 79 3.54 -4.42 -3.35
CA VAL A 79 5.01 -4.30 -3.32
C VAL A 79 5.44 -2.93 -2.80
N THR A 80 4.86 -1.87 -3.35
CA THR A 80 5.23 -0.49 -3.00
C THR A 80 4.87 -0.19 -1.54
N LEU A 81 3.62 -0.48 -1.14
CA LEU A 81 3.12 -0.19 0.20
C LEU A 81 3.83 -1.04 1.27
N GLY A 82 4.06 -2.32 1.00
CA GLY A 82 4.74 -3.22 1.92
C GLY A 82 6.18 -2.78 2.21
N VAL A 83 6.94 -2.41 1.18
CA VAL A 83 8.32 -1.93 1.36
C VAL A 83 8.37 -0.58 2.09
N VAL A 84 7.46 0.34 1.78
CA VAL A 84 7.37 1.63 2.49
C VAL A 84 7.02 1.44 3.97
N LEU A 85 6.03 0.60 4.28
CA LEU A 85 5.66 0.33 5.67
C LEU A 85 6.76 -0.43 6.43
N MET A 86 7.48 -1.33 5.76
CA MET A 86 8.65 -1.99 6.34
C MET A 86 9.73 -0.99 6.72
N ALA A 87 9.95 0.04 5.89
CA ALA A 87 10.89 1.12 6.19
C ALA A 87 10.43 2.03 7.32
N LEU A 88 9.12 2.24 7.48
CA LEU A 88 8.55 3.12 8.51
C LEU A 88 8.43 2.46 9.88
N GLY A 89 7.98 1.20 9.94
CA GLY A 89 7.61 0.54 11.19
C GLY A 89 7.93 -0.95 11.25
N GLY A 90 8.74 -1.44 10.32
CA GLY A 90 9.14 -2.84 10.26
C GLY A 90 7.99 -3.80 9.93
N LEU A 91 8.21 -5.07 10.22
CA LEU A 91 7.29 -6.15 9.83
C LEU A 91 5.92 -6.03 10.51
N GLY A 92 5.87 -5.51 11.74
CA GLY A 92 4.61 -5.30 12.47
C GLY A 92 3.68 -4.34 11.72
N ALA A 93 4.21 -3.23 11.18
CA ALA A 93 3.43 -2.29 10.38
C ALA A 93 2.86 -2.95 9.10
N VAL A 94 3.67 -3.76 8.42
CA VAL A 94 3.25 -4.48 7.22
C VAL A 94 2.11 -5.45 7.54
N LEU A 95 2.25 -6.26 8.59
CA LEU A 95 1.23 -7.26 8.97
C LEU A 95 -0.08 -6.60 9.41
N VAL A 96 -0.02 -5.52 10.19
CA VAL A 96 -1.22 -4.77 10.59
C VAL A 96 -1.91 -4.17 9.37
N ALA A 97 -1.16 -3.58 8.43
CA ALA A 97 -1.76 -3.02 7.22
C ALA A 97 -2.38 -4.08 6.31
N VAL A 98 -1.75 -5.26 6.18
CA VAL A 98 -2.33 -6.42 5.47
C VAL A 98 -3.66 -6.83 6.11
N ALA A 99 -3.66 -7.01 7.44
CA ALA A 99 -4.85 -7.42 8.17
C ALA A 99 -5.98 -6.39 8.08
N LEU A 100 -5.65 -5.10 8.21
CA LEU A 100 -6.61 -4.00 8.15
C LEU A 100 -7.20 -3.84 6.75
N SER A 101 -6.36 -3.97 5.72
CA SER A 101 -6.81 -3.99 4.33
C SER A 101 -7.75 -5.16 4.07
N GLY A 102 -7.38 -6.37 4.47
CA GLY A 102 -8.21 -7.57 4.30
C GLY A 102 -9.54 -7.47 5.04
N ALA A 103 -9.53 -7.00 6.29
CA ALA A 103 -10.74 -6.77 7.07
C ALA A 103 -11.65 -5.73 6.40
N ALA A 104 -11.09 -4.61 5.92
CA ALA A 104 -11.85 -3.59 5.20
C ALA A 104 -12.46 -4.15 3.90
N THR A 105 -11.73 -4.99 3.16
CA THR A 105 -12.24 -5.70 1.98
C THR A 105 -13.43 -6.59 2.31
N VAL A 106 -13.31 -7.41 3.37
CA VAL A 106 -14.39 -8.32 3.78
C VAL A 106 -15.62 -7.55 4.25
N VAL A 107 -15.45 -6.55 5.12
CA VAL A 107 -16.56 -5.75 5.67
C VAL A 107 -17.30 -5.02 4.55
N LEU A 108 -16.59 -4.35 3.64
CA LEU A 108 -17.22 -3.64 2.53
C LEU A 108 -17.82 -4.60 1.50
N GLY A 109 -17.18 -5.74 1.24
CA GLY A 109 -17.73 -6.80 0.39
C GLY A 109 -19.05 -7.33 0.93
N LEU A 110 -19.13 -7.56 2.24
CA LEU A 110 -20.34 -8.02 2.93
C LEU A 110 -21.44 -6.95 2.96
N ALA A 111 -21.08 -5.69 3.27
CA ALA A 111 -22.01 -4.58 3.37
C ALA A 111 -22.60 -4.18 2.01
N LEU A 112 -21.78 -4.15 0.95
CA LEU A 112 -22.20 -3.70 -0.38
C LEU A 112 -22.70 -4.84 -1.27
N ARG A 113 -22.54 -6.11 -0.85
CA ARG A 113 -22.90 -7.33 -1.62
C ARG A 113 -22.37 -7.32 -3.05
N LEU A 114 -21.24 -6.66 -3.29
CA LEU A 114 -20.67 -6.50 -4.62
C LEU A 114 -19.78 -7.71 -4.94
N PRO A 115 -19.99 -8.38 -6.10
CA PRO A 115 -19.22 -9.58 -6.46
C PRO A 115 -17.75 -9.29 -6.81
N ARG A 116 -17.39 -8.02 -7.06
CA ARG A 116 -16.02 -7.56 -7.34
C ARG A 116 -15.81 -6.18 -6.77
N LEU A 117 -15.19 -6.11 -5.60
CA LEU A 117 -14.80 -4.87 -4.96
C LEU A 117 -13.40 -4.44 -5.43
N ALA A 118 -13.20 -3.14 -5.58
CA ALA A 118 -11.91 -2.57 -5.93
C ALA A 118 -11.04 -2.55 -4.65
N HIS A 119 -9.88 -3.21 -4.67
CA HIS A 119 -9.05 -3.42 -3.48
C HIS A 119 -8.10 -2.24 -3.22
N GLY A 120 -7.79 -1.44 -4.25
CA GLY A 120 -6.83 -0.33 -4.18
C GLY A 120 -7.14 0.70 -3.06
N PRO A 121 -8.38 1.21 -2.93
CA PRO A 121 -8.74 2.17 -1.88
C PRO A 121 -8.54 1.64 -0.46
N GLN A 122 -8.78 0.35 -0.24
CA GLN A 122 -8.65 -0.29 1.07
C GLN A 122 -7.18 -0.47 1.45
N MET A 123 -6.35 -0.85 0.46
CA MET A 123 -4.90 -0.95 0.65
C MET A 123 -4.29 0.42 0.97
N LEU A 124 -4.67 1.46 0.22
CA LEU A 124 -4.19 2.83 0.46
C LEU A 124 -4.69 3.36 1.81
N GLY A 125 -5.95 3.13 2.17
CA GLY A 125 -6.50 3.52 3.47
C GLY A 125 -5.78 2.84 4.64
N ALA A 126 -5.51 1.53 4.53
CA ALA A 126 -4.75 0.80 5.53
C ALA A 126 -3.30 1.31 5.65
N ALA A 127 -2.64 1.58 4.53
CA ALA A 127 -1.28 2.10 4.53
C ALA A 127 -1.19 3.51 5.13
N TRP A 128 -2.16 4.39 4.85
CA TRP A 128 -2.25 5.70 5.49
C TRP A 128 -2.46 5.58 7.00
N ALA A 129 -3.42 4.76 7.45
CA ALA A 129 -3.72 4.61 8.86
C ALA A 129 -2.54 4.05 9.66
N VAL A 130 -1.88 3.00 9.14
CA VAL A 130 -0.73 2.40 9.81
C VAL A 130 0.50 3.31 9.71
N GLY A 131 0.75 3.90 8.54
CA GLY A 131 1.88 4.80 8.33
C GLY A 131 1.83 6.04 9.22
N THR A 132 0.65 6.65 9.39
CA THR A 132 0.49 7.78 10.32
C THR A 132 0.62 7.32 11.77
N PHE A 133 0.02 6.21 12.15
CA PHE A 133 0.13 5.68 13.51
C PHE A 133 1.58 5.40 13.91
N VAL A 134 2.31 4.70 13.05
CA VAL A 134 3.75 4.42 13.27
C VAL A 134 4.56 5.70 13.27
N GLY A 135 4.32 6.61 12.32
CA GLY A 135 5.03 7.89 12.26
C GLY A 135 4.82 8.74 13.52
N LEU A 136 3.60 8.76 14.07
CA LEU A 136 3.29 9.45 15.32
C LEU A 136 3.97 8.80 16.53
N ASN A 137 4.00 7.47 16.61
CA ASN A 137 4.62 6.75 17.74
C ASN A 137 6.15 6.70 17.68
N GLY A 138 6.76 6.79 16.48
CA GLY A 138 8.22 6.86 16.32
C GLY A 138 8.82 8.25 16.58
N SER A 139 7.99 9.25 16.89
CA SER A 139 8.38 10.65 17.13
C SER A 139 8.48 11.02 18.63
N VAL A 140 8.31 10.04 19.54
CA VAL A 140 8.33 10.18 21.01
C VAL A 140 9.50 9.37 21.57
#